data_AF-A0A933KJY7-F1
#
_entry.id   AF-A0A933KJY7-F1
#
_cell.length_a   1.000
_cell.length_b   1.000
_cell.length_c   1.000
_cell.angle_alpha   90.00
_cell.angle_beta   90.00
_cell.angle_gamma   90.00
#
_symmetry.space_group_name_H-M   'P 1'
#
loop_
_entity.id
_entity.type
_entity.pdbx_description
1 polymer ?
#
loop_
_entity_poly.entity_id
_entity_poly.type
_entity_poly.pdbx_seq_one_letter_code
_entity_poly.pdbx_strand_id
1 'polypeptide(L)' 'MTTRLNKRHVEALLGNYDAQPIVALTAALRVVLDEPDADWQALIGASGLPAERRQRLLAGEQAALDLLARELNELRGLAT' A
#
# COMPACT_ATOMS: atom_id res chain seq x y z
N MET A 1 -4.97 -7.66 -13.54
CA MET A 1 -3.94 -8.65 -13.12
C MET A 1 -3.21 -8.00 -11.97
N THR A 2 -3.24 -8.57 -10.76
CA THR A 2 -2.63 -7.93 -9.59
C THR A 2 -1.12 -8.22 -9.60
N THR A 3 -0.30 -7.19 -9.78
CA THR A 3 1.16 -7.33 -9.86
C THR A 3 1.73 -7.53 -8.45
N ARG A 4 2.73 -8.41 -8.31
CA ARG A 4 3.26 -8.82 -6.99
C ARG A 4 4.43 -7.92 -6.55
N LEU A 5 4.49 -7.59 -5.26
CA LEU A 5 5.63 -6.89 -4.67
C LEU A 5 6.86 -7.81 -4.62
N ASN A 6 7.98 -7.34 -5.17
CA ASN A 6 9.27 -7.99 -5.06
C ASN A 6 10.02 -7.52 -3.79
N LYS A 7 11.17 -8.14 -3.49
CA LYS A 7 11.98 -7.80 -2.32
C LYS A 7 12.33 -6.30 -2.23
N ARG A 8 12.72 -5.69 -3.35
CA ARG A 8 13.13 -4.26 -3.39
C ARG A 8 11.97 -3.33 -3.07
N HIS A 9 10.76 -3.64 -3.56
CA HIS A 9 9.58 -2.83 -3.25
C HIS A 9 9.20 -2.90 -1.77
N VAL A 10 9.34 -4.07 -1.14
CA VAL A 10 9.09 -4.21 0.30
C VAL A 10 10.16 -3.52 1.13
N GLU A 11 11.44 -3.61 0.74
CA GLU A 11 12.52 -2.88 1.41
C GLU A 11 12.32 -1.36 1.34
N ALA A 12 11.89 -0.85 0.18
CA ALA A 12 11.55 0.57 0.02
C ALA A 12 10.32 0.98 0.84
N LEU A 13 9.30 0.11 0.91
CA LEU A 13 8.12 0.31 1.75
C LEU A 13 8.56 0.44 3.22
N LEU A 14 9.24 -0.55 3.77
CA LEU A 14 9.64 -0.57 5.18
C LEU A 14 10.66 0.53 5.52
N GLY A 15 11.61 0.80 4.62
CA GLY A 15 12.63 1.83 4.83
C GLY A 15 12.09 3.25 4.87
N ASN A 16 10.99 3.51 4.15
CA ASN A 16 10.36 4.83 4.11
C ASN A 16 9.13 4.95 5.01
N TYR A 17 8.62 3.85 5.56
CA TYR A 17 7.34 3.82 6.27
C TYR A 17 7.35 4.68 7.53
N ASP A 18 8.38 4.56 8.38
CA ASP A 18 8.51 5.33 9.63
C ASP A 18 8.55 6.85 9.40
N ALA A 19 9.16 7.29 8.30
CA ALA A 19 9.30 8.71 7.98
C ALA A 19 8.11 9.26 7.20
N GLN A 20 7.59 8.48 6.25
CA GLN A 20 6.58 8.90 5.27
C GLN A 20 5.66 7.73 4.90
N PRO A 21 4.73 7.33 5.80
CA PRO A 21 3.95 6.10 5.64
C PRO A 21 3.06 6.13 4.39
N ILE A 22 2.41 7.26 4.11
CA ILE A 22 1.55 7.42 2.93
C ILE A 22 2.36 7.32 1.63
N VAL A 23 3.55 7.92 1.57
CA VAL A 23 4.42 7.86 0.38
C VAL A 23 4.89 6.43 0.14
N ALA A 24 5.31 5.75 1.20
CA ALA A 24 5.78 4.37 1.15
C ALA A 24 4.66 3.41 0.68
N LEU A 25 3.46 3.55 1.26
CA LEU A 25 2.27 2.78 0.88
C LEU A 25 1.79 3.10 -0.55
N THR A 26 1.86 4.36 -0.96
CA THR A 26 1.53 4.78 -2.33
C THR A 26 2.42 4.06 -3.34
N ALA A 27 3.74 4.07 -3.13
CA ALA A 27 4.66 3.37 -4.02
C ALA A 27 4.37 1.86 -4.12
N ALA A 28 4.05 1.21 -3.00
CA ALA A 28 3.68 -0.20 -2.99
C ALA A 28 2.33 -0.47 -3.70
N LEU A 29 1.32 0.36 -3.47
CA LEU A 29 0.01 0.23 -4.12
C LEU A 29 0.08 0.44 -5.63
N ARG A 30 0.89 1.39 -6.12
CA ARG A 30 1.14 1.60 -7.56
C ARG A 30 1.62 0.32 -8.24
N VAL A 31 2.52 -0.42 -7.57
CA VAL A 31 2.98 -1.72 -8.07
C VAL A 31 1.84 -2.73 -8.01
N VAL A 32 1.13 -2.86 -6.88
CA VAL A 32 0.10 -3.89 -6.72
C VAL A 32 -1.06 -3.74 -7.69
N LEU A 33 -1.47 -2.50 -7.92
CA LEU A 33 -2.60 -2.15 -8.77
C LEU A 33 -2.22 -1.92 -10.24
N ASP A 34 -0.92 -1.98 -10.57
CA ASP A 34 -0.39 -1.69 -11.92
C ASP A 34 -0.70 -0.26 -12.40
N GLU A 35 -0.74 0.69 -11.46
CA GLU A 35 -1.10 2.09 -11.67
C GLU A 35 0.07 3.02 -11.28
N PRO A 36 1.15 3.11 -12.09
CA PRO A 36 2.43 3.72 -11.70
C PRO A 36 2.34 5.22 -11.37
N ASP A 37 1.38 5.93 -11.98
CA ASP A 37 1.24 7.38 -11.87
C ASP A 37 0.10 7.83 -10.94
N ALA A 38 -0.72 6.89 -10.46
CA ALA A 38 -1.87 7.21 -9.62
C ALA A 38 -1.43 7.78 -8.26
N ASP A 39 -2.17 8.77 -7.76
CA ASP A 39 -1.95 9.33 -6.42
C ASP A 39 -2.61 8.45 -5.33
N TRP A 40 -2.33 8.77 -4.07
CA TRP A 40 -2.87 8.05 -2.92
C TRP A 40 -4.40 7.93 -2.97
N GLN A 41 -5.11 9.00 -3.33
CA GLN A 41 -6.57 9.00 -3.32
C GLN A 41 -7.15 8.12 -4.43
N ALA A 42 -6.56 8.19 -5.62
CA ALA A 42 -6.91 7.33 -6.76
C ALA A 42 -6.66 5.85 -6.44
N LEU A 43 -5.50 5.53 -5.86
CA LEU A 43 -5.13 4.15 -5.48
C LEU A 43 -6.07 3.59 -4.42
N ILE A 44 -6.41 4.37 -3.38
CA ILE A 44 -7.38 3.95 -2.37
C ILE A 44 -8.78 3.77 -3.01
N GLY A 45 -9.16 4.61 -3.98
CA GLY A 45 -10.38 4.43 -4.76
C GLY A 45 -10.40 3.13 -5.56
N ALA A 46 -9.28 2.77 -6.19
CA ALA A 46 -9.11 1.59 -7.03
C ALA A 46 -8.87 0.28 -6.25
N SER A 47 -8.41 0.38 -5.00
CA SER A 47 -8.01 -0.77 -4.15
C SER A 47 -9.11 -1.79 -3.83
N GLY A 48 -10.37 -1.50 -4.15
CA GLY A 48 -11.51 -2.37 -3.80
C GLY A 48 -11.78 -2.48 -2.29
N LEU A 49 -11.09 -1.70 -1.46
CA LEU A 49 -11.25 -1.75 0.00
C LEU A 49 -12.64 -1.24 0.44
N PRO A 50 -13.18 -1.75 1.56
CA PRO A 50 -14.43 -1.26 2.15
C PRO A 50 -14.41 0.25 2.37
N ALA A 51 -15.56 0.92 2.21
CA ALA A 51 -15.66 2.38 2.30
C ALA A 51 -15.11 2.95 3.63
N GLU A 52 -15.45 2.31 4.75
CA GLU A 52 -14.94 2.69 6.08
C GLU A 52 -13.41 2.65 6.15
N ARG A 53 -12.81 1.59 5.60
CA ARG A 53 -11.34 1.44 5.57
C ARG A 53 -10.69 2.49 4.68
N ARG A 54 -11.30 2.80 3.53
CA ARG A 54 -10.84 3.88 2.64
C ARG A 54 -10.88 5.23 3.36
N GLN A 55 -11.94 5.53 4.12
CA GLN A 55 -12.02 6.78 4.89
C GLN A 55 -10.93 6.87 5.96
N ARG A 56 -10.66 5.78 6.72
CA ARG A 56 -9.58 5.75 7.71
C ARG A 56 -8.20 5.97 7.08
N LEU A 57 -7.94 5.34 5.93
CA LEU A 57 -6.70 5.50 5.18
C LEU A 57 -6.52 6.93 4.63
N LEU A 58 -7.60 7.54 4.11
CA LEU A 58 -7.57 8.93 3.64
C LEU A 58 -7.46 9.94 4.78
N ALA A 59 -7.98 9.61 5.97
CA ALA A 59 -7.80 10.40 7.18
C ALA A 59 -6.39 10.29 7.78
N GLY A 60 -5.54 9.41 7.25
CA GLY A 60 -4.20 9.18 7.77
C GLY A 60 -4.20 8.45 9.12
N GLU A 61 -5.22 7.65 9.40
CA GLU A 61 -5.30 6.89 10.65
C GLU A 61 -4.19 5.84 10.71
N GLN A 62 -3.28 6.00 11.68
CA GLN A 62 -2.06 5.18 11.78
C GLN A 62 -2.37 3.68 11.82
N ALA A 63 -3.37 3.25 12.58
CA ALA A 63 -3.75 1.84 12.67
C ALA A 63 -4.20 1.26 11.32
N ALA A 64 -4.85 2.06 10.49
CA ALA A 64 -5.27 1.64 9.14
C ALA A 64 -4.06 1.55 8.19
N LEU A 65 -3.13 2.50 8.29
CA LEU A 65 -1.87 2.48 7.52
C LEU A 65 -1.02 1.26 7.90
N ASP A 66 -0.90 0.95 9.20
CA ASP A 66 -0.11 -0.19 9.70
C ASP A 66 -0.69 -1.51 9.22
N LEU A 67 -2.02 -1.64 9.25
CA LEU A 67 -2.72 -2.82 8.74
C LEU A 67 -2.46 -3.00 7.23
N LEU A 68 -2.51 -1.93 6.45
CA LEU A 68 -2.23 -1.99 5.02
C LEU A 68 -0.77 -2.34 4.74
N ALA A 69 0.18 -1.75 5.47
CA ALA A 69 1.60 -2.08 5.35
C ALA A 69 1.87 -3.56 5.61
N ARG A 70 1.21 -4.11 6.64
CA ARG A 70 1.28 -5.54 6.97
C ARG A 70 0.73 -6.41 5.84
N GLU A 71 -0.46 -6.11 5.32
CA GLU A 71 -1.06 -6.88 4.23
C GLU A 71 -0.19 -6.86 2.97
N LEU A 72 0.37 -5.70 2.61
CA LEU A 72 1.29 -5.57 1.48
C LEU A 72 2.57 -6.41 1.69
N ASN A 73 3.08 -6.44 2.92
CA ASN A 73 4.20 -7.31 3.28
C ASN A 73 3.83 -8.81 3.23
N GLU A 74 2.61 -9.19 3.60
CA GLU A 74 2.12 -10.57 3.51
C GLU A 74 1.90 -11.02 2.05
N LEU A 75 1.49 -10.12 1.14
CA LEU A 75 1.36 -10.41 -0.30
C LEU A 75 2.70 -10.83 -0.95
N ARG A 76 3.84 -10.41 -0.38
CA ARG A 76 5.17 -10.89 -0.74
C ARG A 76 5.42 -12.33 -0.28
N GLY A 77 4.91 -12.72 0.89
CA GLY A 77 5.14 -14.03 1.51
C GLY A 77 4.46 -15.21 0.78
N LEU A 78 3.43 -14.95 -0.01
CA LEU A 78 2.73 -15.98 -0.80
C LEU A 78 3.49 -16.44 -2.06
N ALA A 79 4.69 -15.90 -2.31
CA ALA A 79 5.56 -16.25 -3.43
C ALA A 79 6.64 -17.24 -2.99
N THR A 80 6.25 -18.47 -2.71
CA THR A 80 7.21 -19.57 -2.51
C THR A 80 6.93 -20.65 -3.55
#